data_AF-A0AAY5KWT8-F1
#
_entry.id   AF-A0AAY5KWT8-F1
#
_cell.length_a   1.000
_cell.length_b   1.000
_cell.length_c   1.000
_cell.angle_alpha   90.00
_cell.angle_beta   90.00
_cell.angle_gamma   90.00
#
_symmetry.space_group_name_H-M   'P 1'
#
loop_
_entity.id
_entity.type
_entity.pdbx_description
1 polymer ?
#
loop_
_entity_poly.entity_id
_entity_poly.type
_entity_poly.pdbx_seq_one_letter_code
_entity_poly.pdbx_strand_id
1 'polypeptide(L)'
;VLQVMMGVLKLLSALFLLSLLCPGLSEVDGGFRKNCKAFFLNGVTPYIPRILEQGTVPKPNLKSYKPICQFYKNDYRFATLYDMNNKIPMFSAYKFTGGRGSGNNIDDTWKIEPQGAQYTHQAVDQDYKNVNTDPLVNRGHLFPVMHADGDDAKESTYTLTNIVPQVQTFNGGSWKLMEENVTKIMNQSCKNSNNNTEAYVVTGAVPSENNTLNNRVNIPSFMWTAFCCEISTNQWHSGAHWGDNRNKSKKVRTVPLSVAELNNKLTNMYEKPFNIFHYNFPSLKIHPCNQHDAIMF
;
A
#
# COMPACT_ATOMS: atom_id res chain seq x y z
N VAL A 1 6.05 11.72 -56.64
CA VAL A 1 5.24 12.45 -55.64
C VAL A 1 4.38 11.50 -54.80
N LEU A 2 3.53 10.66 -55.40
CA LEU A 2 2.68 9.70 -54.68
C LEU A 2 3.44 8.74 -53.73
N GLN A 3 4.59 8.22 -54.17
CA GLN A 3 5.40 7.27 -53.39
C GLN A 3 6.05 7.90 -52.15
N VAL A 4 6.37 9.20 -52.23
CA VAL A 4 6.90 9.99 -51.10
C VAL A 4 5.77 10.29 -50.11
N MET A 5 4.58 10.64 -50.59
CA MET A 5 3.39 10.88 -49.75
C MET A 5 2.95 9.62 -48.99
N MET A 6 3.00 8.43 -49.62
CA MET A 6 2.72 7.16 -48.95
C MET A 6 3.76 6.80 -47.88
N GLY A 7 5.03 7.17 -48.08
CA GLY A 7 6.09 7.00 -47.08
C GLY A 7 5.87 7.89 -45.85
N VAL A 8 5.52 9.16 -46.08
CA VAL A 8 5.21 10.12 -45.01
C VAL A 8 3.95 9.71 -44.23
N LEU A 9 2.93 9.19 -44.91
CA LEU A 9 1.70 8.71 -44.25
C LEU A 9 1.95 7.46 -43.37
N LYS A 10 2.85 6.56 -43.80
CA LYS A 10 3.28 5.40 -42.99
C LYS A 10 4.10 5.82 -41.76
N LEU A 11 4.97 6.83 -41.90
CA LEU A 11 5.73 7.40 -40.79
C LEU A 11 4.84 8.11 -39.77
N LEU A 12 3.86 8.89 -40.23
CA LEU A 12 2.86 9.55 -39.37
C LEU A 12 1.94 8.53 -38.69
N SER A 13 1.54 7.46 -39.38
CA SER A 13 0.77 6.36 -38.79
C SER A 13 1.59 5.59 -37.73
N ALA A 14 2.87 5.35 -37.97
CA ALA A 14 3.76 4.73 -36.98
C ALA A 14 4.00 5.63 -35.76
N LEU A 15 4.18 6.94 -35.96
CA LEU A 15 4.28 7.92 -34.87
C LEU A 15 2.98 8.03 -34.07
N PHE A 16 1.82 7.94 -34.73
CA PHE A 16 0.51 7.91 -34.07
C PHE A 16 0.31 6.61 -33.26
N LEU A 17 0.74 5.46 -33.79
CA LEU A 17 0.75 4.17 -33.08
C LEU A 17 1.73 4.15 -31.89
N LEU A 18 2.88 4.83 -32.00
CA LEU A 18 3.80 5.05 -30.88
C LEU A 18 3.26 6.04 -29.84
N SER A 19 2.43 7.02 -30.24
CA SER A 19 1.73 7.92 -29.31
C SER A 19 0.51 7.27 -28.64
N LEU A 20 0.00 6.16 -29.20
CA LEU A 20 -1.02 5.29 -28.61
C LEU A 20 -0.43 4.27 -27.63
N LEU A 21 0.90 4.22 -27.47
CA LEU A 21 1.52 3.68 -26.26
C LEU A 21 1.24 4.67 -25.13
N CYS A 22 0.03 4.55 -24.59
CA CYS A 22 -0.33 5.15 -23.32
C CYS A 22 0.84 4.91 -22.35
N PRO A 23 1.42 5.93 -21.70
CA PRO A 23 2.27 5.75 -20.54
C PRO A 23 1.43 5.32 -19.32
N GLY A 24 0.43 4.45 -19.54
CA GLY A 24 -0.38 3.79 -18.53
C GLY A 24 0.30 2.54 -17.98
N LEU A 25 1.61 2.43 -18.15
CA LEU A 25 2.42 1.55 -17.34
C LEU A 25 2.43 2.17 -15.95
N SER A 26 1.91 1.45 -14.96
CA SER A 26 2.42 1.60 -13.60
C SER A 26 3.94 1.74 -13.70
N GLU A 27 4.50 2.83 -13.16
CA GLU A 27 5.94 3.03 -13.22
C GLU A 27 6.53 2.03 -12.23
N VAL A 28 6.81 0.84 -12.77
CA VAL A 28 7.52 -0.27 -12.14
C VAL A 28 9.01 0.14 -12.09
N ASP A 29 9.27 1.34 -11.54
CA ASP A 29 10.59 1.97 -11.45
C ASP A 29 11.47 1.17 -10.47
N GLY A 30 12.79 1.33 -10.59
CA GLY A 30 13.77 0.76 -9.67
C GLY A 30 13.78 1.41 -8.28
N GLY A 31 12.70 2.07 -7.84
CA GLY A 31 12.61 2.76 -6.55
C GLY A 31 11.38 3.67 -6.41
N PHE A 32 11.12 4.14 -5.19
CA PHE A 32 10.12 5.17 -4.90
C PHE A 32 10.67 6.57 -5.21
N ARG A 33 10.66 6.95 -6.49
CA ARG A 33 11.23 8.22 -6.99
C ARG A 33 10.15 9.22 -7.38
N LYS A 34 10.55 10.48 -7.60
CA LYS A 34 9.71 11.58 -8.12
C LYS A 34 8.36 11.67 -7.39
N ASN A 35 7.26 11.55 -8.13
CA ASN A 35 5.89 11.68 -7.66
C ASN A 35 5.52 10.65 -6.60
N CYS A 36 6.16 9.48 -6.59
CA CYS A 36 5.88 8.45 -5.60
C CYS A 36 6.21 8.87 -4.17
N LYS A 37 7.14 9.82 -4.00
CA LYS A 37 7.48 10.38 -2.70
C LYS A 37 6.31 11.08 -2.03
N ALA A 38 5.31 11.52 -2.79
CA ALA A 38 4.14 12.22 -2.25
C ALA A 38 3.27 11.36 -1.32
N PHE A 39 3.41 10.03 -1.35
CA PHE A 39 2.69 9.09 -0.47
C PHE A 39 3.42 8.79 0.83
N PHE A 40 4.63 9.32 0.99
CA PHE A 40 5.46 9.11 2.16
C PHE A 40 5.61 10.42 2.93
N LEU A 41 5.55 10.35 4.26
CA LEU A 41 5.70 11.53 5.09
C LEU A 41 7.05 12.20 4.82
N ASN A 42 7.04 13.49 4.47
CA ASN A 42 8.22 14.26 4.06
C ASN A 42 9.02 13.62 2.89
N GLY A 43 8.39 12.76 2.10
CA GLY A 43 9.04 12.01 1.03
C GLY A 43 10.01 10.92 1.51
N VAL A 44 9.94 10.51 2.79
CA VAL A 44 10.82 9.50 3.39
C VAL A 44 10.10 8.16 3.50
N THR A 45 10.59 7.17 2.77
CA THR A 45 10.03 5.80 2.75
C THR A 45 10.35 5.06 4.04
N PRO A 46 9.60 4.01 4.42
CA PRO A 46 10.03 3.10 5.47
C PRO A 46 11.46 2.61 5.27
N TYR A 47 12.22 2.45 6.36
CA TYR A 47 13.58 1.94 6.32
C TYR A 47 13.64 0.52 6.87
N ILE A 48 14.10 -0.38 6.00
CA ILE A 48 14.22 -1.81 6.28
C ILE A 48 15.56 -2.26 5.69
N PRO A 49 16.63 -2.37 6.51
CA PRO A 49 17.97 -2.68 6.04
C PRO A 49 17.99 -3.89 5.12
N ARG A 50 18.75 -3.74 4.02
CA ARG A 50 18.89 -4.69 2.92
C ARG A 50 17.63 -4.92 2.08
N ILE A 51 16.45 -4.47 2.50
CA ILE A 51 15.19 -4.63 1.74
C ILE A 51 14.81 -3.32 1.04
N LEU A 52 14.70 -2.23 1.80
CA LEU A 52 14.36 -0.90 1.30
C LEU A 52 15.21 0.14 2.02
N GLU A 53 16.13 0.75 1.28
CA GLU A 53 17.08 1.73 1.79
C GLU A 53 16.96 3.01 0.97
N GLN A 54 16.55 4.11 1.62
CA GLN A 54 16.39 5.42 0.98
C GLN A 54 15.51 5.36 -0.29
N GLY A 55 14.40 4.61 -0.20
CA GLY A 55 13.45 4.42 -1.30
C GLY A 55 13.92 3.50 -2.43
N THR A 56 15.04 2.80 -2.27
CA THR A 56 15.57 1.86 -3.28
C THR A 56 15.72 0.45 -2.71
N VAL A 57 15.36 -0.56 -3.51
CA VAL A 57 15.65 -1.96 -3.18
C VAL A 57 17.09 -2.29 -3.60
N PRO A 58 17.96 -2.74 -2.68
CA PRO A 58 19.34 -3.08 -3.02
C PRO A 58 19.43 -4.19 -4.08
N LYS A 59 20.46 -4.13 -4.94
CA LYS A 59 20.65 -5.08 -6.08
C LYS A 59 20.43 -6.56 -5.74
N PRO A 60 20.95 -7.10 -4.62
CA PRO A 60 20.73 -8.50 -4.26
C PRO A 60 19.26 -8.90 -4.11
N ASN A 61 18.39 -7.94 -3.78
CA ASN A 61 16.99 -8.15 -3.43
C ASN A 61 16.00 -7.67 -4.51
N LEU A 62 16.48 -7.18 -5.67
CA LEU A 62 15.62 -6.74 -6.79
C LEU A 62 14.73 -7.85 -7.38
N LYS A 63 15.09 -9.12 -7.16
CA LYS A 63 14.29 -10.28 -7.57
C LYS A 63 13.25 -10.71 -6.53
N SER A 64 13.33 -10.18 -5.32
CA SER A 64 12.43 -10.54 -4.21
C SER A 64 11.48 -9.41 -3.86
N TYR A 65 11.92 -8.16 -3.97
CA TYR A 65 11.08 -7.00 -3.67
C TYR A 65 11.00 -6.04 -4.83
N LYS A 66 9.80 -5.51 -5.04
CA LYS A 66 9.53 -4.57 -6.11
C LYS A 66 8.81 -3.33 -5.59
N PRO A 67 9.43 -2.14 -5.67
CA PRO A 67 8.71 -0.88 -5.49
C PRO A 67 7.75 -0.67 -6.67
N ILE A 68 6.51 -0.34 -6.36
CA ILE A 68 5.46 -0.07 -7.33
C ILE A 68 4.86 1.28 -6.99
N CYS A 69 4.90 2.21 -7.93
CA CYS A 69 4.12 3.44 -7.83
C CYS A 69 2.85 3.29 -8.63
N GLN A 70 1.71 3.14 -7.96
CA GLN A 70 0.47 2.83 -8.63
C GLN A 70 0.02 4.03 -9.47
N PHE A 71 0.11 3.90 -10.79
CA PHE A 71 -0.37 4.89 -11.74
C PHE A 71 -1.70 4.39 -12.33
N TYR A 72 -2.76 5.19 -12.21
CA TYR A 72 -4.09 4.82 -12.68
C TYR A 72 -4.88 6.05 -13.13
N LYS A 73 -5.43 5.98 -14.35
CA LYS A 73 -6.16 7.08 -15.01
C LYS A 73 -5.40 8.41 -14.92
N ASN A 74 -4.17 8.42 -15.43
CA ASN A 74 -3.29 9.59 -15.55
C ASN A 74 -2.83 10.24 -14.24
N ASP A 75 -2.93 9.54 -13.10
CA ASP A 75 -2.49 10.05 -11.82
C ASP A 75 -1.86 8.94 -10.95
N TYR A 76 -0.94 9.32 -10.09
CA TYR A 76 -0.36 8.43 -9.10
C TYR A 76 -1.30 8.34 -7.90
N ARG A 77 -1.57 7.13 -7.40
CA ARG A 77 -2.61 6.90 -6.39
C ARG A 77 -2.07 6.48 -5.03
N PHE A 78 -1.08 5.59 -5.02
CA PHE A 78 -0.41 5.12 -3.81
C PHE A 78 0.91 4.42 -4.18
N ALA A 79 1.70 4.07 -3.16
CA ALA A 79 2.95 3.33 -3.31
C ALA A 79 2.85 1.95 -2.64
N THR A 80 3.45 0.93 -3.23
CA THR A 80 3.49 -0.42 -2.67
C THR A 80 4.89 -1.00 -2.76
N LEU A 81 5.41 -1.54 -1.65
CA LEU A 81 6.58 -2.42 -1.69
C LEU A 81 6.06 -3.85 -1.75
N TYR A 82 6.23 -4.49 -2.90
CA TYR A 82 5.67 -5.80 -3.18
C TYR A 82 6.71 -6.91 -2.96
N ASP A 83 6.34 -7.95 -2.20
CA ASP A 83 7.15 -9.17 -2.04
C ASP A 83 6.75 -10.17 -3.14
N MET A 84 7.65 -10.35 -4.10
CA MET A 84 7.47 -11.22 -5.26
C MET A 84 7.57 -12.70 -4.93
N ASN A 85 8.28 -13.06 -3.85
CA ASN A 85 8.39 -14.46 -3.42
C ASN A 85 7.04 -14.90 -2.85
N ASN A 86 6.51 -14.10 -1.92
CA ASN A 86 5.24 -14.35 -1.24
C ASN A 86 4.00 -13.92 -2.05
N LYS A 87 4.19 -13.14 -3.12
CA LYS A 87 3.13 -12.57 -3.96
C LYS A 87 2.09 -11.79 -3.17
N ILE A 88 2.54 -11.05 -2.17
CA ILE A 88 1.74 -10.13 -1.38
C ILE A 88 2.50 -8.81 -1.19
N PRO A 89 1.80 -7.69 -1.00
CA PRO A 89 2.47 -6.47 -0.54
C PRO A 89 3.08 -6.65 0.84
N MET A 90 4.32 -6.23 1.00
CA MET A 90 4.93 -6.02 2.31
C MET A 90 4.28 -4.83 3.00
N PHE A 91 4.08 -3.74 2.25
CA PHE A 91 3.25 -2.60 2.65
C PHE A 91 2.71 -1.82 1.45
N SER A 92 1.61 -1.10 1.65
CA SER A 92 1.15 0.01 0.82
C SER A 92 1.16 1.30 1.64
N ALA A 93 1.62 2.40 1.03
CA ALA A 93 1.68 3.74 1.60
C ALA A 93 0.85 4.71 0.76
N TYR A 94 0.05 5.53 1.43
CA TYR A 94 -0.88 6.45 0.78
C TYR A 94 -1.16 7.68 1.65
N LYS A 95 -1.69 8.72 1.02
CA LYS A 95 -2.16 9.91 1.71
C LYS A 95 -3.66 9.81 1.95
N PHE A 96 -4.08 10.01 3.19
CA PHE A 96 -5.48 10.07 3.59
C PHE A 96 -5.93 11.53 3.65
N THR A 97 -6.95 11.89 2.87
CA THR A 97 -7.48 13.26 2.75
C THR A 97 -8.93 13.39 3.27
N GLY A 98 -9.32 12.47 4.16
CA GLY A 98 -10.61 12.51 4.86
C GLY A 98 -11.58 11.39 4.54
N GLY A 99 -11.30 10.56 3.54
CA GLY A 99 -12.06 9.35 3.21
C GLY A 99 -13.54 9.65 2.93
N ARG A 100 -13.89 9.94 1.67
CA ARG A 100 -15.29 10.18 1.29
C ARG A 100 -16.00 8.86 0.99
N GLY A 101 -17.30 8.79 1.32
CA GLY A 101 -18.16 7.65 0.98
C GLY A 101 -18.10 7.26 -0.51
N SER A 102 -18.30 5.99 -0.83
CA SER A 102 -18.35 5.48 -2.21
C SER A 102 -19.33 6.28 -3.06
N GLY A 103 -18.90 6.75 -4.24
CA GLY A 103 -19.84 7.08 -5.32
C GLY A 103 -20.66 5.84 -5.68
N ASN A 104 -21.83 6.02 -6.29
CA ASN A 104 -22.78 4.92 -6.48
C ASN A 104 -22.33 3.86 -7.53
N ASN A 105 -21.20 4.07 -8.24
CA ASN A 105 -20.74 3.20 -9.34
C ASN A 105 -19.20 3.14 -9.45
N ILE A 106 -18.50 2.52 -8.51
CA ILE A 106 -17.05 2.26 -8.65
C ILE A 106 -16.81 0.96 -9.45
N ASP A 107 -15.82 0.94 -10.35
CA ASP A 107 -15.33 -0.29 -10.98
C ASP A 107 -14.50 -1.11 -9.99
N ASP A 108 -15.06 -2.22 -9.51
CA ASP A 108 -14.45 -3.16 -8.58
C ASP A 108 -13.74 -4.35 -9.27
N THR A 109 -13.53 -4.26 -10.58
CA THR A 109 -12.79 -5.29 -11.33
C THR A 109 -11.35 -5.41 -10.83
N TRP A 110 -10.92 -6.64 -10.53
CA TRP A 110 -9.55 -6.95 -10.10
C TRP A 110 -8.54 -6.77 -11.22
N LYS A 111 -7.44 -6.08 -10.91
CA LYS A 111 -6.42 -5.63 -11.87
C LYS A 111 -5.04 -6.20 -11.51
N ILE A 112 -4.18 -6.41 -12.51
CA ILE A 112 -2.78 -6.87 -12.35
C ILE A 112 -1.79 -5.81 -12.80
N GLU A 113 -0.58 -5.75 -12.26
CA GLU A 113 0.40 -4.72 -12.61
C GLU A 113 1.69 -5.24 -13.29
N PRO A 114 2.23 -4.55 -14.30
CA PRO A 114 1.62 -3.43 -15.01
C PRO A 114 0.48 -3.92 -15.93
N GLN A 115 -0.51 -3.06 -16.17
CA GLN A 115 -1.57 -3.35 -17.14
C GLN A 115 -0.96 -3.62 -18.53
N GLY A 116 -1.30 -4.75 -19.15
CA GLY A 116 -0.89 -5.07 -20.52
C GLY A 116 0.45 -5.83 -20.68
N ALA A 117 1.13 -6.23 -19.59
CA ALA A 117 2.25 -7.16 -19.66
C ALA A 117 2.02 -8.40 -18.78
N GLN A 118 2.46 -9.56 -19.24
CA GLN A 118 2.39 -10.79 -18.43
C GLN A 118 3.52 -10.79 -17.41
N TYR A 119 3.25 -10.28 -16.20
CA TYR A 119 4.18 -10.31 -15.09
C TYR A 119 3.88 -11.51 -14.17
N THR A 120 4.80 -12.48 -14.12
CA THR A 120 4.59 -13.78 -13.45
C THR A 120 4.86 -13.78 -11.94
N HIS A 121 5.43 -12.69 -11.42
CA HIS A 121 5.90 -12.57 -10.03
C HIS A 121 4.90 -11.82 -9.13
N GLN A 122 3.60 -11.90 -9.44
CA GLN A 122 2.52 -11.33 -8.64
C GLN A 122 1.34 -12.30 -8.53
N ALA A 123 0.41 -11.98 -7.65
CA ALA A 123 -0.89 -12.64 -7.59
C ALA A 123 -1.77 -12.23 -8.79
N VAL A 124 -2.54 -13.17 -9.31
CA VAL A 124 -3.55 -12.94 -10.36
C VAL A 124 -4.95 -13.27 -9.84
N ASP A 125 -5.99 -12.80 -10.53
CA ASP A 125 -7.37 -12.98 -10.05
C ASP A 125 -7.75 -14.46 -9.88
N GLN A 126 -7.19 -15.33 -10.73
CA GLN A 126 -7.37 -16.77 -10.63
C GLN A 126 -6.83 -17.37 -9.32
N ASP A 127 -5.79 -16.78 -8.71
CA ASP A 127 -5.23 -17.25 -7.45
C ASP A 127 -6.24 -17.10 -6.30
N TYR A 128 -7.24 -16.24 -6.44
CA TYR A 128 -8.29 -15.98 -5.44
C TYR A 128 -9.67 -16.55 -5.84
N LYS A 129 -9.71 -17.46 -6.81
CA LYS A 129 -10.92 -18.23 -7.17
C LYS A 129 -10.87 -19.61 -6.53
N ASN A 130 -12.05 -20.23 -6.40
CA ASN A 130 -12.22 -21.56 -5.81
C ASN A 130 -11.53 -21.71 -4.45
N VAL A 131 -11.65 -20.68 -3.61
CA VAL A 131 -11.01 -20.61 -2.29
C VAL A 131 -11.51 -21.78 -1.44
N ASN A 132 -10.61 -22.73 -1.16
CA ASN A 132 -10.86 -23.88 -0.32
C ASN A 132 -9.83 -23.93 0.83
N THR A 133 -9.81 -22.86 1.62
CA THR A 133 -8.95 -22.73 2.80
C THR A 133 -9.79 -22.86 4.06
N ASP A 134 -9.19 -23.39 5.14
CA ASP A 134 -9.75 -23.31 6.49
C ASP A 134 -8.76 -22.56 7.39
N PRO A 135 -9.05 -21.31 7.79
CA PRO A 135 -10.29 -20.57 7.53
C PRO A 135 -10.41 -20.00 6.11
N LEU A 136 -11.64 -19.70 5.69
CA LEU A 136 -11.90 -18.98 4.43
C LEU A 136 -11.26 -17.59 4.44
N VAL A 137 -10.75 -17.18 3.27
CA VAL A 137 -10.10 -15.88 3.06
C VAL A 137 -10.80 -15.05 1.99
N ASN A 138 -10.79 -13.73 2.18
CA ASN A 138 -11.17 -12.71 1.23
C ASN A 138 -9.93 -12.07 0.58
N ARG A 139 -10.17 -11.29 -0.48
CA ARG A 139 -9.21 -10.30 -0.99
C ARG A 139 -9.21 -9.09 -0.05
N GLY A 140 -8.24 -9.03 0.86
CA GLY A 140 -8.08 -7.94 1.84
C GLY A 140 -7.22 -6.81 1.29
N HIS A 141 -7.71 -5.58 1.35
CA HIS A 141 -7.00 -4.39 0.87
C HIS A 141 -5.99 -3.88 1.91
N LEU A 142 -4.80 -3.43 1.48
CA LEU A 142 -3.89 -2.67 2.34
C LEU A 142 -4.17 -1.17 2.29
N PHE A 143 -4.36 -0.61 1.09
CA PHE A 143 -5.00 0.68 0.91
C PHE A 143 -6.52 0.47 0.78
N PRO A 144 -7.31 0.77 1.83
CA PRO A 144 -8.73 0.46 1.83
C PRO A 144 -9.50 1.38 0.89
N VAL A 145 -10.50 0.84 0.20
CA VAL A 145 -11.40 1.60 -0.70
C VAL A 145 -11.97 2.84 -0.01
N MET A 146 -12.34 2.72 1.27
CA MET A 146 -12.95 3.81 2.04
C MET A 146 -11.98 4.93 2.42
N HIS A 147 -10.66 4.70 2.32
CA HIS A 147 -9.66 5.74 2.55
C HIS A 147 -9.34 6.53 1.27
N ALA A 148 -9.66 5.99 0.10
CA ALA A 148 -9.37 6.63 -1.19
C ALA A 148 -10.35 7.78 -1.49
N ASP A 149 -9.81 8.90 -1.97
CA ASP A 149 -10.59 10.11 -2.31
C ASP A 149 -10.89 10.17 -3.81
N GLY A 150 -12.17 10.11 -4.15
CA GLY A 150 -12.66 10.04 -5.53
C GLY A 150 -12.73 8.61 -6.09
N ASP A 151 -13.56 8.44 -7.12
CA ASP A 151 -13.85 7.11 -7.68
C ASP A 151 -12.63 6.50 -8.37
N ASP A 152 -11.85 7.27 -9.12
CA ASP A 152 -10.63 6.76 -9.75
C ASP A 152 -9.59 6.25 -8.73
N ALA A 153 -9.46 6.93 -7.57
CA ALA A 153 -8.57 6.47 -6.51
C ALA A 153 -9.10 5.16 -5.90
N LYS A 154 -10.41 5.02 -5.72
CA LYS A 154 -11.06 3.79 -5.25
C LYS A 154 -10.85 2.63 -6.21
N GLU A 155 -11.10 2.84 -7.50
CA GLU A 155 -10.88 1.82 -8.52
C GLU A 155 -9.42 1.33 -8.56
N SER A 156 -8.46 2.23 -8.28
CA SER A 156 -7.04 1.87 -8.25
C SER A 156 -6.67 0.91 -7.10
N THR A 157 -7.47 0.84 -6.03
CA THR A 157 -7.18 -0.03 -4.88
C THR A 157 -7.42 -1.51 -5.19
N TYR A 158 -8.18 -1.81 -6.26
CA TYR A 158 -8.51 -3.17 -6.72
C TYR A 158 -7.37 -3.83 -7.54
N THR A 159 -6.15 -3.29 -7.45
CA THR A 159 -4.95 -3.92 -8.01
C THR A 159 -4.44 -5.00 -7.05
N LEU A 160 -4.15 -6.20 -7.56
CA LEU A 160 -3.76 -7.35 -6.73
C LEU A 160 -2.41 -7.15 -6.02
N THR A 161 -1.60 -6.20 -6.47
CA THR A 161 -0.40 -5.74 -5.76
C THR A 161 -0.72 -5.08 -4.42
N ASN A 162 -1.95 -4.59 -4.21
CA ASN A 162 -2.46 -4.02 -2.96
C ASN A 162 -3.21 -5.03 -2.08
N ILE A 163 -3.28 -6.31 -2.48
CA ILE A 163 -4.18 -7.31 -1.88
C ILE A 163 -3.43 -8.42 -1.16
N VAL A 164 -3.97 -8.87 -0.03
CA VAL A 164 -3.56 -10.09 0.69
C VAL A 164 -4.73 -11.05 0.86
N PRO A 165 -4.50 -12.37 0.95
CA PRO A 165 -5.52 -13.30 1.46
C PRO A 165 -5.78 -13.02 2.94
N GLN A 166 -6.93 -12.42 3.24
CA GLN A 166 -7.29 -12.02 4.61
C GLN A 166 -8.43 -12.88 5.12
N VAL A 167 -8.29 -13.48 6.30
CA VAL A 167 -9.32 -14.35 6.90
C VAL A 167 -10.65 -13.62 6.96
N GLN A 168 -11.72 -14.25 6.47
CA GLN A 168 -13.00 -13.59 6.22
C GLN A 168 -13.59 -12.94 7.48
N THR A 169 -13.49 -13.62 8.63
CA THR A 169 -13.96 -13.10 9.93
C THR A 169 -13.09 -11.97 10.47
N PHE A 170 -11.82 -11.91 10.09
CA PHE A 170 -10.92 -10.80 10.41
C PHE A 170 -11.18 -9.60 9.48
N ASN A 171 -11.18 -9.80 8.16
CA ASN A 171 -11.46 -8.80 7.13
C ASN A 171 -12.80 -8.10 7.38
N GLY A 172 -13.90 -8.86 7.41
CA GLY A 172 -15.25 -8.31 7.59
C GLY A 172 -15.62 -7.98 9.03
N GLY A 173 -14.73 -8.27 9.99
CA GLY A 173 -14.96 -8.10 11.41
C GLY A 173 -14.03 -7.07 12.02
N SER A 174 -13.04 -7.54 12.79
CA SER A 174 -12.21 -6.65 13.60
C SER A 174 -11.28 -5.76 12.79
N TRP A 175 -10.87 -6.16 11.58
CA TRP A 175 -10.08 -5.30 10.69
C TRP A 175 -10.93 -4.15 10.13
N LYS A 176 -12.11 -4.45 9.58
CA LYS A 176 -13.07 -3.42 9.14
C LYS A 176 -13.40 -2.42 10.25
N LEU A 177 -13.69 -2.90 11.46
CA LEU A 177 -13.98 -2.02 12.60
C LEU A 177 -12.79 -1.14 12.98
N MET A 178 -11.56 -1.67 12.84
CA MET A 178 -10.34 -0.88 13.03
C MET A 178 -10.20 0.20 11.96
N GLU A 179 -10.40 -0.13 10.67
CA GLU A 179 -10.36 0.84 9.56
C GLU A 179 -11.37 1.98 9.76
N GLU A 180 -12.60 1.65 10.16
CA GLU A 180 -13.64 2.63 10.48
C GLU A 180 -13.25 3.55 11.65
N ASN A 181 -12.63 3.02 12.70
CA ASN A 181 -12.20 3.81 13.85
C ASN A 181 -10.99 4.69 13.53
N VAL A 182 -9.99 4.15 12.83
CA VAL A 182 -8.81 4.91 12.38
C VAL A 182 -9.24 6.03 11.43
N THR A 183 -10.21 5.79 10.55
CA THR A 183 -10.82 6.83 9.71
C THR A 183 -11.40 7.98 10.55
N LYS A 184 -12.14 7.67 11.63
CA LYS A 184 -12.70 8.69 12.53
C LYS A 184 -11.60 9.48 13.25
N ILE A 185 -10.61 8.78 13.80
CA ILE A 185 -9.47 9.40 14.50
C ILE A 185 -8.73 10.35 13.56
N MET A 186 -8.36 9.90 12.36
CA MET A 186 -7.66 10.77 11.40
C MET A 186 -8.51 11.97 10.98
N ASN A 187 -9.82 11.78 10.77
CA ASN A 187 -10.72 12.88 10.44
C ASN A 187 -10.87 13.92 11.55
N GLN A 188 -10.74 13.52 12.81
CA GLN A 188 -10.85 14.40 13.97
C GLN A 188 -9.51 15.07 14.29
N SER A 189 -8.43 14.29 14.31
CA SER A 189 -7.15 14.70 14.88
C SER A 189 -6.15 15.21 13.84
N CYS A 190 -6.21 14.76 12.59
CA CYS A 190 -5.23 15.11 11.55
C CYS A 190 -5.66 16.32 10.72
N LYS A 191 -5.93 17.44 11.40
CA LYS A 191 -6.24 18.73 10.76
C LYS A 191 -4.96 19.54 10.58
N ASN A 192 -4.62 19.89 9.35
CA ASN A 192 -3.52 20.81 9.10
C ASN A 192 -3.92 22.26 9.39
N SER A 193 -2.98 23.20 9.21
CA SER A 193 -3.19 24.64 9.45
C SER A 193 -4.34 25.26 8.65
N ASN A 194 -4.76 24.65 7.53
CA ASN A 194 -5.89 25.07 6.71
C ASN A 194 -7.19 24.34 7.08
N ASN A 195 -7.22 23.61 8.20
CA ASN A 195 -8.33 22.77 8.66
C ASN A 195 -8.71 21.63 7.69
N ASN A 196 -7.80 21.26 6.78
CA ASN A 196 -7.99 20.11 5.90
C ASN A 196 -7.47 18.85 6.59
N THR A 197 -8.17 17.73 6.40
CA THR A 197 -7.68 16.43 6.88
C THR A 197 -6.51 15.98 6.00
N GLU A 198 -5.34 15.71 6.58
CA GLU A 198 -4.22 15.08 5.89
C GLU A 198 -3.45 14.16 6.83
N ALA A 199 -3.30 12.88 6.46
CA ALA A 199 -2.43 11.94 7.16
C ALA A 199 -1.67 11.05 6.16
N TYR A 200 -0.48 10.61 6.54
CA TYR A 200 0.29 9.61 5.80
C TYR A 200 0.08 8.26 6.47
N VAL A 201 -0.38 7.28 5.70
CA VAL A 201 -0.73 5.95 6.20
C VAL A 201 0.14 4.92 5.53
N VAL A 202 0.65 3.98 6.32
CA VAL A 202 1.36 2.79 5.86
C VAL A 202 0.69 1.57 6.46
N THR A 203 0.13 0.73 5.60
CA THR A 203 -0.51 -0.54 6.00
C THR A 203 0.29 -1.68 5.40
N GLY A 204 0.51 -2.75 6.15
CA GLY A 204 1.31 -3.87 5.69
C GLY A 204 0.88 -5.21 6.27
N ALA A 205 1.56 -6.24 5.79
CA ALA A 205 1.34 -7.61 6.18
C ALA A 205 2.68 -8.26 6.57
N VAL A 206 2.61 -9.25 7.45
CA VAL A 206 3.76 -10.10 7.78
C VAL A 206 3.46 -11.48 7.19
N PRO A 207 4.29 -11.99 6.26
CA PRO A 207 4.05 -13.31 5.67
C PRO A 207 4.04 -14.40 6.74
N SER A 208 3.32 -15.48 6.47
CA SER A 208 3.48 -16.73 7.21
C SER A 208 4.59 -17.57 6.59
N GLU A 209 5.10 -18.58 7.30
CA GLU A 209 6.16 -19.44 6.77
C GLU A 209 5.65 -20.41 5.69
N ASN A 210 4.52 -21.09 5.94
CA ASN A 210 4.07 -22.22 5.11
C ASN A 210 2.55 -22.22 4.86
N ASN A 211 1.90 -21.06 4.86
CA ASN A 211 0.48 -20.96 4.55
C ASN A 211 0.26 -20.19 3.25
N THR A 212 -0.30 -20.85 2.24
CA THR A 212 -0.53 -20.26 0.92
C THR A 212 -1.91 -20.57 0.39
N LEU A 213 -2.50 -19.58 -0.27
CA LEU A 213 -3.71 -19.73 -1.06
C LEU A 213 -3.32 -20.32 -2.42
N ASN A 214 -3.95 -21.44 -2.78
CA ASN A 214 -3.76 -22.13 -4.05
C ASN A 214 -2.28 -22.41 -4.39
N ASN A 215 -1.45 -22.69 -3.37
CA ASN A 215 -0.01 -22.95 -3.50
C ASN A 215 0.79 -21.83 -4.19
N ARG A 216 0.26 -20.60 -4.23
CA ARG A 216 0.86 -19.50 -4.98
C ARG A 216 1.05 -18.22 -4.19
N VAL A 217 0.05 -17.83 -3.41
CA VAL A 217 -0.01 -16.53 -2.72
C VAL A 217 0.06 -16.77 -1.22
N ASN A 218 0.99 -16.12 -0.52
CA ASN A 218 1.12 -16.26 0.92
C ASN A 218 -0.13 -15.74 1.64
N ILE A 219 -0.65 -16.51 2.60
CA ILE A 219 -1.65 -16.04 3.54
C ILE A 219 -0.87 -15.47 4.74
N PRO A 220 -0.84 -14.14 4.94
CA PRO A 220 -0.02 -13.54 5.98
C PRO A 220 -0.48 -13.98 7.37
N SER A 221 0.46 -14.01 8.31
CA SER A 221 0.20 -14.32 9.72
C SER A 221 -0.39 -13.11 10.47
N PHE A 222 0.05 -11.90 10.11
CA PHE A 222 -0.37 -10.65 10.73
C PHE A 222 -0.59 -9.55 9.70
N MET A 223 -1.44 -8.59 10.07
CA MET A 223 -1.59 -7.32 9.38
C MET A 223 -1.40 -6.17 10.38
N TRP A 224 -0.92 -5.04 9.86
CA TRP A 224 -0.67 -3.86 10.66
C TRP A 224 -0.95 -2.59 9.85
N THR A 225 -1.26 -1.51 10.54
CA THR A 225 -1.36 -0.18 9.93
C THR A 225 -0.78 0.86 10.88
N ALA A 226 -0.21 1.92 10.33
CA ALA A 226 0.26 3.07 11.05
C ALA A 226 -0.08 4.34 10.28
N PHE A 227 -0.43 5.40 11.00
CA PHE A 227 -0.62 6.72 10.41
C PHE A 227 0.20 7.76 11.17
N CYS A 228 0.56 8.84 10.48
CA CYS A 228 1.06 10.04 11.11
C CYS A 228 0.66 11.30 10.35
N CYS A 229 0.40 12.37 11.09
CA CYS A 229 0.04 13.67 10.57
C CYS A 229 0.64 14.80 11.42
N GLU A 230 0.94 15.92 10.77
CA GLU A 230 1.31 17.16 11.44
C GLU A 230 0.04 18.00 11.64
N ILE A 231 -0.33 18.26 12.89
CA ILE A 231 -1.54 19.01 13.25
C ILE A 231 -1.28 20.52 13.18
N SER A 232 -0.12 20.93 13.67
CA SER A 232 0.40 22.29 13.57
C SER A 232 1.92 22.22 13.51
N THR A 233 2.60 23.34 13.25
CA THR A 233 4.06 23.38 13.13
C THR A 233 4.75 22.64 14.28
N ASN A 234 5.42 21.53 13.96
CA ASN A 234 6.11 20.63 14.90
C ASN A 234 5.22 19.92 15.95
N GLN A 235 3.90 19.92 15.79
CA GLN A 235 2.96 19.12 16.59
C GLN A 235 2.41 17.97 15.76
N TRP A 236 2.59 16.75 16.28
CA TRP A 236 2.36 15.52 15.53
C TRP A 236 1.31 14.66 16.22
N HIS A 237 0.56 13.91 15.43
CA HIS A 237 -0.31 12.85 15.92
C HIS A 237 -0.13 11.61 15.08
N SER A 238 -0.05 10.48 15.76
CA SER A 238 0.24 9.19 15.15
C SER A 238 -0.36 8.06 15.95
N GLY A 239 -0.68 6.97 15.27
CA GLY A 239 -1.16 5.76 15.89
C GLY A 239 -0.90 4.56 14.99
N ALA A 240 -0.93 3.38 15.59
CA ALA A 240 -0.73 2.12 14.90
C ALA A 240 -1.70 1.04 15.41
N HIS A 241 -1.92 0.02 14.60
CA HIS A 241 -2.70 -1.15 14.98
C HIS A 241 -2.04 -2.43 14.46
N TRP A 242 -2.23 -3.51 15.22
CA TRP A 242 -1.74 -4.86 14.92
C TRP A 242 -2.88 -5.88 15.02
N GLY A 243 -2.94 -6.83 14.09
CA GLY A 243 -3.95 -7.88 14.11
C GLY A 243 -3.44 -9.21 13.55
N ASP A 244 -3.76 -10.30 14.25
CA ASP A 244 -3.49 -11.65 13.74
C ASP A 244 -4.54 -12.03 12.68
N ASN A 245 -4.07 -12.43 11.51
CA ASN A 245 -4.89 -12.84 10.38
C ASN A 245 -5.40 -14.29 10.57
N ARG A 246 -6.29 -14.47 11.55
CA ARG A 246 -6.88 -15.76 11.92
C ARG A 246 -8.37 -15.61 12.22
N ASN A 247 -9.05 -16.73 12.44
CA ASN A 247 -10.44 -16.67 12.90
C ASN A 247 -10.55 -15.88 14.21
N LYS A 248 -11.44 -14.89 14.21
CA LYS A 248 -11.70 -14.04 15.38
C LYS A 248 -13.18 -14.15 15.74
N SER A 249 -13.46 -14.29 17.03
CA SER A 249 -14.82 -13.99 17.51
C SER A 249 -15.07 -12.49 17.37
N LYS A 250 -16.33 -12.08 17.18
CA LYS A 250 -16.71 -10.66 17.02
C LYS A 250 -16.23 -9.74 18.16
N LYS A 251 -15.82 -10.30 19.30
CA LYS A 251 -15.34 -9.57 20.48
C LYS A 251 -13.83 -9.26 20.46
N VAL A 252 -13.04 -9.97 19.66
CA VAL A 252 -11.58 -9.80 19.64
C VAL A 252 -11.20 -8.67 18.66
N ARG A 253 -10.82 -7.52 19.20
CA ARG A 253 -10.36 -6.35 18.44
C ARG A 253 -8.90 -6.49 18.03
N THR A 254 -8.48 -5.69 17.05
CA THR A 254 -7.06 -5.41 16.79
C THR A 254 -6.42 -4.76 18.01
N VAL A 255 -5.10 -4.90 18.16
CA VAL A 255 -4.34 -4.28 19.24
C VAL A 255 -3.90 -2.89 18.81
N PRO A 256 -4.39 -1.80 19.43
CA PRO A 256 -3.86 -0.48 19.19
C PRO A 256 -2.45 -0.34 19.79
N LEU A 257 -1.58 0.41 19.13
CA LEU A 257 -0.17 0.59 19.46
C LEU A 257 0.26 2.03 19.15
N SER A 258 1.33 2.48 19.81
CA SER A 258 2.18 3.54 19.26
C SER A 258 2.95 3.02 18.03
N VAL A 259 3.40 3.93 17.17
CA VAL A 259 4.28 3.55 16.04
C VAL A 259 5.59 2.93 16.54
N ALA A 260 6.11 3.39 17.68
CA ALA A 260 7.30 2.84 18.30
C ALA A 260 7.13 1.35 18.67
N GLU A 261 6.01 1.00 19.30
CA GLU A 261 5.69 -0.39 19.63
C GLU A 261 5.50 -1.26 18.38
N LEU A 262 4.88 -0.70 17.33
CA LEU A 262 4.74 -1.40 16.06
C LEU A 262 6.11 -1.62 15.40
N ASN A 263 6.99 -0.62 15.36
CA ASN A 263 8.37 -0.79 14.85
C ASN A 263 9.13 -1.88 15.62
N ASN A 264 8.97 -1.95 16.95
CA ASN A 264 9.57 -3.02 17.76
C ASN A 264 9.02 -4.40 17.38
N LYS A 265 7.70 -4.53 17.20
CA LYS A 265 7.09 -5.78 16.72
C LYS A 265 7.62 -6.19 15.35
N LEU A 266 7.62 -5.27 14.39
CA LEU A 266 8.11 -5.53 13.04
C LEU A 266 9.60 -5.87 13.03
N THR A 267 10.38 -5.21 13.89
CA THR A 267 11.82 -5.50 14.04
C THR A 267 12.05 -6.94 14.49
N ASN A 268 11.24 -7.43 15.43
CA ASN A 268 11.30 -8.81 15.89
C ASN A 268 10.83 -9.79 14.80
N MET A 269 9.73 -9.49 14.11
CA MET A 269 9.17 -10.38 13.08
C MET A 269 10.06 -10.51 11.85
N TYR A 270 10.76 -9.44 11.47
CA TYR A 270 11.66 -9.44 10.31
C TYR A 270 13.14 -9.67 10.69
N GLU A 271 13.44 -9.80 11.98
CA GLU A 271 14.81 -9.94 12.53
C GLU A 271 15.78 -8.87 12.02
N LYS A 272 15.26 -7.66 11.81
CA LYS A 272 16.03 -6.50 11.33
C LYS A 272 15.33 -5.21 11.71
N PRO A 273 16.06 -4.09 11.89
CA PRO A 273 15.45 -2.81 12.18
C PRO A 273 14.33 -2.46 11.20
N PHE A 274 13.16 -2.09 11.71
CA PHE A 274 12.03 -1.63 10.91
C PHE A 274 11.59 -0.26 11.41
N ASN A 275 11.64 0.76 10.54
CA ASN A 275 11.20 2.10 10.87
C ASN A 275 10.18 2.59 9.84
N ILE A 276 8.91 2.72 10.22
CA ILE A 276 7.83 3.15 9.33
C ILE A 276 7.97 4.64 8.99
N PHE A 277 8.09 5.48 10.02
CA PHE A 277 8.28 6.92 9.88
C PHE A 277 9.64 7.29 10.46
N HIS A 278 10.49 7.98 9.71
CA HIS A 278 11.79 8.45 10.20
C HIS A 278 12.26 9.67 9.42
N TYR A 279 13.28 10.35 9.94
CA TYR A 279 14.01 11.36 9.15
C TYR A 279 15.06 10.68 8.25
N ASN A 280 15.43 11.31 7.13
CA ASN A 280 16.48 10.78 6.25
C ASN A 280 17.76 10.44 7.03
N PHE A 281 18.32 9.26 6.76
CA PHE A 281 19.65 8.91 7.29
C PHE A 281 20.72 9.81 6.66
N PRO A 282 21.75 10.24 7.42
CA PRO A 282 22.08 9.88 8.80
C PRO A 282 21.51 10.88 9.84
N SER A 283 20.19 10.96 10.02
CA SER A 283 19.60 11.66 11.16
C SER A 283 19.65 10.80 12.43
N LEU A 284 20.18 11.36 13.52
CA LEU A 284 20.13 10.75 14.87
C LEU A 284 18.84 11.08 15.63
N LYS A 285 18.00 11.98 15.09
CA LYS A 285 16.74 12.37 15.72
C LYS A 285 15.67 11.30 15.50
N ILE A 286 14.97 10.92 16.57
CA ILE A 286 13.75 10.13 16.50
C ILE A 286 12.64 11.02 15.93
N HIS A 287 11.95 10.55 14.89
CA HIS A 287 10.83 11.30 14.32
C HIS A 287 9.67 11.34 15.34
N PRO A 288 8.99 12.49 15.56
CA PRO A 288 7.92 12.63 16.56
C PRO A 288 6.81 11.59 16.49
N CYS A 289 6.45 11.12 15.28
CA CYS A 289 5.53 9.99 15.10
C CYS A 289 5.92 8.70 15.85
N ASN A 290 7.18 8.53 16.26
CA ASN A 290 7.67 7.37 17.02
C ASN A 290 7.88 7.69 18.50
N GLN A 291 7.37 8.82 19.00
CA GLN A 291 7.38 9.11 20.43
C GLN A 291 6.18 8.42 21.10
N HIS A 292 6.33 8.10 22.38
CA HIS A 292 5.43 7.24 23.15
C HIS A 292 4.03 7.83 23.43
N ASP A 293 3.73 9.01 22.91
CA ASP A 293 2.44 9.67 23.10
C ASP A 293 1.43 9.10 22.11
N ALA A 294 1.08 7.83 22.31
CA ALA A 294 -0.18 7.28 21.85
C ALA A 294 -1.28 8.07 22.58
N ILE A 295 -1.73 9.16 21.99
CA ILE A 295 -2.97 9.81 22.41
C ILE A 295 -4.09 8.86 21.98
N MET A 296 -4.34 7.89 22.84
CA MET A 296 -5.42 6.92 22.77
C MET A 296 -6.66 7.58 23.35
N PHE A 297 -7.55 8.08 22.49
CA PHE A 297 -8.92 8.44 22.87
C PHE A 297 -9.88 7.36 22.39
#